data_AF-A0A0R2ANG1-F1
#
_entry.id   AF-A0A0R2ANG1-F1
#
_cell.length_a   1.000
_cell.length_b   1.000
_cell.length_c   1.000
_cell.angle_alpha   90.00
_cell.angle_beta   90.00
_cell.angle_gamma   90.00
#
_symmetry.space_group_name_H-M   'P 1'
#
loop_
_entity.id
_entity.type
_entity.pdbx_description
1 polymer ?
#
loop_
_entity_poly.entity_id
_entity_poly.type
_entity_poly.pdbx_seq_one_letter_code
_entity_poly.pdbx_strand_id
1 'polypeptide(L)'
;MYDNGVDVIYTVAGGSGEGAFTAAKAVRKNLGRTVWVIGVDQDQSELGEYDGGNVTLASTIKRVDVAVKDMANKAMTKKFPGGKTIYYDLSDRGVDIVNTSLPKSTWKLIQSYKQQIIAGQIKVAGRQS
;
A
#
# COMPACT_ATOMS: atom_id res chain seq x y z
N MET A 1 7.93 -13.78 -12.07
CA MET A 1 6.70 -13.97 -11.26
C MET A 1 5.49 -14.22 -12.15
N TYR A 2 5.08 -13.27 -13.00
CA TYR A 2 3.94 -13.47 -13.91
C TYR A 2 4.09 -14.67 -14.86
N ASP A 3 5.31 -14.92 -15.37
CA ASP A 3 5.60 -16.10 -16.20
C ASP A 3 5.41 -17.42 -15.44
N ASN A 4 5.57 -17.40 -14.12
CA ASN A 4 5.34 -18.55 -13.24
C ASN A 4 3.87 -18.66 -12.78
N GLY A 5 2.95 -17.96 -13.43
CA GLY A 5 1.52 -18.05 -13.14
C GLY A 5 1.02 -17.21 -11.95
N VAL A 6 1.86 -16.35 -11.35
CA VAL A 6 1.38 -15.41 -10.33
C VAL A 6 0.42 -14.40 -10.95
N ASP A 7 -0.70 -14.10 -10.29
CA ASP A 7 -1.69 -13.12 -10.79
C ASP A 7 -1.66 -11.78 -10.06
N VAL A 8 -1.12 -11.72 -8.84
CA VAL A 8 -1.05 -10.50 -8.02
C VAL A 8 0.35 -10.35 -7.43
N ILE A 9 0.97 -9.19 -7.62
CA ILE A 9 2.27 -8.84 -7.03
C ILE A 9 2.10 -7.63 -6.11
N TYR A 10 2.49 -7.77 -4.84
CA TYR A 10 2.63 -6.62 -3.94
C TYR A 10 4.06 -6.10 -4.01
N THR A 11 4.24 -4.88 -4.51
CA THR A 11 5.58 -4.31 -4.76
C THR A 11 6.01 -3.36 -3.66
N VAL A 12 6.89 -3.83 -2.77
CA VAL A 12 7.45 -3.04 -1.65
C VAL A 12 8.87 -2.59 -1.98
N ALA A 13 9.04 -1.88 -3.10
CA ALA A 13 10.35 -1.64 -3.71
C ALA A 13 10.61 -0.18 -4.13
N GLY A 14 9.83 0.79 -3.63
CA GLY A 14 9.95 2.20 -4.03
C GLY A 14 9.92 2.36 -5.56
N GLY A 15 10.79 3.20 -6.12
CA GLY A 15 10.86 3.44 -7.57
C GLY A 15 11.15 2.18 -8.40
N SER A 16 11.88 1.18 -7.89
CA SER A 16 12.05 -0.10 -8.60
C SER A 16 10.72 -0.84 -8.79
N GLY A 17 9.73 -0.57 -7.95
CA GLY A 17 8.39 -1.13 -8.04
C GLY A 17 7.60 -0.70 -9.28
N GLU A 18 7.95 0.42 -9.91
CA GLU A 18 7.34 0.87 -11.16
C GLU A 18 7.51 -0.15 -12.30
N GLY A 19 8.60 -0.93 -12.25
CA GLY A 19 8.84 -2.05 -13.16
C GLY A 19 7.75 -3.13 -13.07
N ALA A 20 7.17 -3.35 -11.88
CA ALA A 20 6.08 -4.32 -11.70
C ALA A 20 4.79 -3.86 -12.41
N PHE A 21 4.49 -2.56 -12.39
CA PHE A 21 3.36 -1.98 -13.13
C PHE A 21 3.60 -2.08 -14.64
N THR A 22 4.81 -1.78 -15.10
CA THR A 22 5.20 -1.92 -16.50
C THR A 22 5.05 -3.37 -16.97
N ALA A 23 5.54 -4.33 -16.19
CA ALA A 23 5.42 -5.75 -16.48
C ALA A 23 3.95 -6.22 -16.50
N ALA A 24 3.13 -5.78 -15.54
CA ALA A 24 1.71 -6.12 -15.49
C ALA A 24 0.95 -5.62 -16.72
N LYS A 25 1.18 -4.37 -17.13
CA LYS A 25 0.60 -3.80 -18.35
C LYS A 25 1.04 -4.57 -19.60
N ALA A 26 2.31 -4.95 -19.68
CA ALA A 26 2.82 -5.76 -20.78
C ALA A 26 2.19 -7.16 -20.84
N VAL A 27 2.05 -7.84 -19.70
CA VAL A 27 1.36 -9.14 -19.62
C VAL A 27 -0.08 -9.03 -20.07
N ARG A 28 -0.81 -8.01 -19.61
CA ARG A 28 -2.21 -7.81 -20.00
C ARG A 28 -2.37 -7.52 -21.48
N LYS A 29 -1.51 -6.65 -22.03
CA LYS A 29 -1.50 -6.29 -23.46
C LYS A 29 -1.11 -7.46 -24.37
N ASN A 30 -0.04 -8.17 -24.02
CA ASN A 30 0.58 -9.14 -24.93
C ASN A 30 0.00 -10.55 -24.78
N LEU A 31 -0.44 -10.91 -23.57
CA LEU A 31 -0.89 -12.27 -23.25
C LEU A 31 -2.39 -12.34 -22.92
N GLY A 32 -3.10 -11.21 -22.85
CA GLY A 32 -4.51 -11.16 -22.48
C GLY A 32 -4.83 -11.63 -21.05
N ARG A 33 -3.80 -11.91 -20.24
CA ARG A 33 -3.94 -12.39 -18.86
C ARG A 33 -4.28 -11.23 -17.94
N THR A 34 -5.27 -11.44 -17.06
CA THR A 34 -5.59 -10.48 -16.01
C THR A 34 -4.62 -10.67 -14.84
N VAL A 35 -3.73 -9.70 -14.69
CA VAL A 35 -2.76 -9.65 -13.59
C VAL A 35 -2.80 -8.28 -12.91
N TRP A 36 -2.34 -8.23 -11.68
CA TRP A 36 -2.53 -7.08 -10.80
C TRP A 36 -1.27 -6.73 -9.99
N VAL A 37 -1.17 -5.45 -9.66
CA VAL A 37 -0.16 -4.91 -8.76
C VAL A 37 -0.83 -4.28 -7.54
N ILE A 38 -0.29 -4.55 -6.34
CA ILE A 38 -0.58 -3.76 -5.15
C ILE A 38 0.60 -2.79 -4.96
N GLY A 39 0.30 -1.48 -4.94
CA GLY A 39 1.28 -0.42 -4.78
C GLY A 39 1.65 -0.14 -3.32
N VAL A 40 2.66 0.71 -3.10
CA VAL A 40 3.17 1.10 -1.77
C VAL A 40 3.41 2.60 -1.65
N ASP A 41 3.49 3.08 -0.40
CA ASP A 41 3.77 4.43 0.05
C ASP A 41 2.67 5.47 -0.27
N GLN A 42 2.18 5.49 -1.51
CA GLN A 42 1.17 6.42 -2.02
C GLN A 42 0.09 5.71 -2.82
N ASP A 43 -0.93 6.44 -3.26
CA ASP A 43 -1.87 5.92 -4.26
C ASP A 43 -1.14 5.82 -5.60
N GLN A 44 -0.94 4.60 -6.07
CA GLN A 44 -0.25 4.30 -7.33
C GLN A 44 -1.23 3.84 -8.43
N SER A 45 -2.51 4.22 -8.33
CA SER A 45 -3.50 3.95 -9.38
C SER A 45 -3.06 4.49 -10.73
N GLU A 46 -2.53 5.71 -10.80
CA GLU A 46 -2.04 6.33 -12.04
C GLU A 46 -0.96 5.50 -12.76
N LEU A 47 -0.04 4.87 -12.02
CA LEU A 47 1.02 4.03 -12.61
C LEU A 47 0.45 2.79 -13.32
N GLY A 48 -0.69 2.29 -12.84
CA GLY A 48 -1.37 1.12 -13.36
C GLY A 48 -2.36 1.40 -14.49
N GLU A 49 -2.60 2.66 -14.85
CA GLU A 49 -3.52 3.00 -15.93
C GLU A 49 -3.01 2.51 -17.30
N TYR A 50 -3.94 2.01 -18.10
CA TYR A 50 -3.73 1.63 -19.49
C TYR A 50 -5.05 1.80 -20.28
N ASP A 51 -4.98 1.71 -21.61
CA ASP A 51 -6.18 1.82 -22.45
C ASP A 51 -7.16 0.67 -22.14
N GLY A 52 -8.32 1.01 -21.59
CA GLY A 52 -9.35 0.05 -21.19
C GLY A 52 -9.26 -0.48 -19.76
N GLY A 53 -8.43 0.08 -18.87
CA GLY A 53 -8.51 -0.24 -17.45
C GLY A 53 -7.32 0.15 -16.58
N ASN A 54 -7.19 -0.53 -15.45
CA ASN A 54 -6.10 -0.32 -14.51
C ASN A 54 -5.55 -1.67 -14.00
N VAL A 55 -4.23 -1.83 -13.91
CA VAL A 55 -3.58 -3.02 -13.31
C VAL A 55 -3.34 -2.87 -11.81
N THR A 56 -3.54 -1.68 -11.24
CA THR A 56 -3.50 -1.46 -9.80
C THR A 56 -4.75 -2.04 -9.16
N LEU A 57 -4.55 -2.94 -8.21
CA LEU A 57 -5.63 -3.52 -7.41
C LEU A 57 -5.96 -2.63 -6.22
N ALA A 58 -4.93 -2.23 -5.48
CA ALA A 58 -4.96 -1.38 -4.31
C ALA A 58 -3.56 -0.78 -4.10
N SER A 59 -3.43 0.19 -3.20
CA SER A 59 -2.11 0.63 -2.72
C SER A 59 -2.11 0.70 -1.19
N THR A 60 -1.05 0.19 -0.56
CA THR A 60 -0.82 0.41 0.86
C THR A 60 -0.16 1.78 1.04
N ILE A 61 -0.79 2.66 1.80
CA ILE A 61 -0.33 4.03 2.05
C ILE A 61 0.59 4.02 3.26
N LYS A 62 1.69 4.76 3.17
CA LYS A 62 2.58 5.05 4.29
C LYS A 62 2.84 6.55 4.35
N ARG A 63 2.31 7.20 5.38
CA ARG A 63 2.34 8.66 5.55
C ARG A 63 3.67 9.17 6.10
N VAL A 64 4.76 8.89 5.39
CA VAL A 64 6.09 9.45 5.71
C VAL A 64 6.06 10.98 5.70
N ASP A 65 5.26 11.58 4.81
CA ASP A 65 4.99 13.01 4.74
C ASP A 65 4.45 13.57 6.07
N VAL A 66 3.48 12.86 6.67
CA VAL A 66 2.89 13.25 7.97
C VAL A 66 3.91 13.09 9.08
N ALA A 67 4.66 11.98 9.11
CA ALA A 67 5.68 11.76 10.13
C ALA A 67 6.77 12.84 10.11
N VAL A 68 7.27 13.20 8.92
CA VAL A 68 8.27 14.28 8.76
C VAL A 68 7.69 15.62 9.20
N LYS A 69 6.48 15.96 8.77
CA LYS A 69 5.81 17.22 9.15
C LYS A 69 5.59 17.33 10.66
N ASP A 70 5.12 16.26 11.30
CA ASP A 70 4.92 16.20 12.75
C ASP A 70 6.24 16.39 13.51
N MET A 71 7.30 15.67 13.11
CA MET A 71 8.63 15.82 13.71
C MET A 71 9.21 17.22 13.54
N ALA A 72 9.08 17.83 12.35
CA ALA A 72 9.53 19.18 12.08
C ALA A 72 8.79 20.20 12.99
N ASN A 73 7.47 20.08 13.13
CA ASN A 73 6.68 20.94 14.01
C ASN A 73 7.07 20.79 15.49
N LYS A 74 7.32 19.57 15.95
CA LYS A 74 7.80 19.29 17.31
C LYS A 74 9.19 19.89 17.53
N ALA A 75 10.08 19.81 16.56
CA ALA A 75 11.39 20.44 16.63
C ALA A 75 11.30 21.97 16.71
N MET A 76 10.49 22.60 15.84
CA MET A 76 10.26 24.05 15.85
C MET A 76 9.75 24.57 17.20
N THR A 77 8.90 23.78 17.88
CA THR A 77 8.34 24.12 19.19
C THR A 77 9.19 23.66 20.37
N LYS A 78 10.44 23.21 20.13
CA LYS A 78 11.38 22.66 21.15
C LYS A 78 10.82 21.46 21.93
N LYS A 79 9.89 20.71 21.33
CA LYS A 79 9.26 19.49 21.86
C LYS A 79 9.71 18.22 21.14
N PHE A 80 10.88 18.24 20.51
CA PHE A 80 11.40 17.08 19.78
C PHE A 80 11.57 15.87 20.71
N PRO A 81 10.97 14.71 20.40
CA PRO A 81 10.98 13.54 21.28
C PRO A 81 12.30 12.75 21.15
N GLY A 82 13.44 13.40 21.41
CA GLY A 82 14.76 12.77 21.33
C GLY A 82 14.86 11.51 22.18
N GLY A 83 15.46 10.46 21.63
CA GLY A 83 15.63 9.16 22.30
C GLY A 83 14.35 8.31 22.41
N LYS A 84 13.23 8.74 21.83
CA LYS A 84 11.98 7.97 21.83
C LYS A 84 11.68 7.40 20.45
N THR A 85 11.14 6.18 20.42
CA THR A 85 10.49 5.63 19.24
C THR A 85 9.05 6.13 19.18
N ILE A 86 8.68 6.74 18.05
CA ILE A 86 7.30 7.14 17.77
C ILE A 86 6.76 6.17 16.71
N TYR A 87 5.57 5.63 16.98
CA TYR A 87 4.88 4.73 16.06
C TYR A 87 3.78 5.50 15.34
N TYR A 88 3.65 5.23 14.05
CA TYR A 88 2.56 5.71 13.20
C TYR A 88 1.93 4.48 12.56
N ASP A 89 0.68 4.19 12.89
CA ASP A 89 -0.01 2.93 12.60
C ASP A 89 -1.39 3.15 11.95
N LEU A 90 -2.24 2.12 11.96
CA LEU A 90 -3.59 2.22 11.39
C LEU A 90 -4.53 3.10 12.23
N SER A 91 -4.28 3.24 13.54
CA SER A 91 -5.13 4.00 14.46
C SER A 91 -4.92 5.51 14.33
N ASP A 92 -3.71 5.95 13.99
CA ASP A 92 -3.37 7.36 13.78
C ASP A 92 -3.24 7.75 12.30
N ARG A 93 -3.61 6.84 11.39
CA ARG A 93 -3.55 7.00 9.93
C ARG A 93 -2.12 7.20 9.41
N GLY A 94 -1.11 6.73 10.16
CA GLY A 94 0.27 6.59 9.72
C GLY A 94 0.45 5.63 8.55
N VAL A 95 -0.35 4.58 8.52
CA VAL A 95 -0.51 3.67 7.38
C VAL A 95 -1.98 3.49 7.02
N ASP A 96 -2.26 3.15 5.77
CA ASP A 96 -3.62 2.84 5.32
C ASP A 96 -3.59 1.95 4.06
N ILE A 97 -4.74 1.69 3.48
CA ILE A 97 -4.92 1.07 2.17
C ILE A 97 -5.95 1.87 1.38
N VAL A 98 -5.72 2.04 0.08
CA VAL A 98 -6.67 2.63 -0.86
C VAL A 98 -7.07 1.59 -1.91
N ASN A 99 -8.34 1.63 -2.31
CA ASN A 99 -8.89 0.71 -3.30
C ASN A 99 -8.88 1.34 -4.70
N THR A 100 -8.38 0.60 -5.69
CA THR A 100 -8.50 0.97 -7.10
C THR A 100 -9.45 0.03 -7.84
N SER A 101 -9.22 -1.28 -7.76
CA SER A 101 -9.92 -2.28 -8.59
C SER A 101 -10.50 -3.46 -7.81
N LEU A 102 -10.52 -3.43 -6.47
CA LEU A 102 -11.09 -4.51 -5.66
C LEU A 102 -12.62 -4.53 -5.74
N PRO A 103 -13.23 -5.72 -5.75
CA PRO A 103 -14.67 -5.87 -5.57
C PRO A 103 -15.17 -5.24 -4.27
N LYS A 104 -16.40 -4.72 -4.28
CA LYS A 104 -17.03 -4.10 -3.10
C LYS A 104 -17.07 -5.04 -1.89
N SER A 105 -17.29 -6.34 -2.09
CA SER A 105 -17.30 -7.34 -1.02
C SER A 105 -15.93 -7.49 -0.37
N THR A 106 -14.86 -7.61 -1.18
CA THR A 106 -13.48 -7.67 -0.71
C THR A 106 -13.10 -6.40 0.05
N TRP A 107 -13.49 -5.23 -0.47
CA TRP A 107 -13.24 -3.96 0.20
C TRP A 107 -13.91 -3.87 1.57
N LYS A 108 -15.17 -4.34 1.69
CA LYS A 108 -15.86 -4.41 2.99
C LYS A 108 -15.12 -5.30 3.99
N LEU A 109 -14.61 -6.45 3.55
CA LEU A 109 -13.82 -7.34 4.41
C LEU A 109 -12.53 -6.67 4.89
N ILE A 110 -11.80 -6.01 3.99
CA ILE A 110 -10.59 -5.24 4.33
C ILE A 110 -10.89 -4.18 5.38
N GLN A 111 -11.98 -3.42 5.21
CA GLN A 111 -12.38 -2.40 6.19
C GLN A 111 -12.76 -3.03 7.55
N SER A 112 -13.43 -4.19 7.56
CA SER A 112 -13.71 -4.93 8.79
C SER A 112 -12.43 -5.36 9.51
N TYR A 113 -11.47 -5.96 8.79
CA TYR A 113 -10.19 -6.37 9.38
C TYR A 113 -9.37 -5.18 9.88
N LYS A 114 -9.35 -4.05 9.14
CA LYS A 114 -8.73 -2.81 9.60
C LYS A 114 -9.29 -2.39 10.96
N GLN A 115 -10.61 -2.41 11.13
CA GLN A 115 -11.23 -2.07 12.41
C GLN A 115 -10.88 -3.05 13.54
N GLN A 116 -10.83 -4.35 13.25
CA GLN A 116 -10.42 -5.36 14.24
C GLN A 116 -8.96 -5.18 14.67
N ILE A 117 -8.07 -4.79 13.76
CA ILE A 117 -6.67 -4.47 14.08
C ILE A 117 -6.58 -3.21 14.95
N ILE A 118 -7.29 -2.13 14.58
CA ILE A 118 -7.34 -0.88 15.36
C ILE A 118 -7.90 -1.14 16.76
N ALA A 119 -8.91 -1.99 16.88
CA ALA A 119 -9.50 -2.39 18.16
C ALA A 119 -8.63 -3.36 18.98
N GLY A 120 -7.47 -3.78 18.46
CA GLY A 120 -6.56 -4.73 19.13
C GLY A 120 -7.07 -6.18 19.18
N GLN A 121 -8.18 -6.49 18.51
CA GLN A 121 -8.75 -7.83 18.41
C GLN A 121 -7.87 -8.74 17.54
N ILE A 122 -7.20 -8.16 16.54
CA ILE A 122 -6.21 -8.84 15.71
C ILE A 122 -4.85 -8.18 15.94
N LYS A 123 -3.85 -9.00 16.27
CA LYS A 123 -2.45 -8.59 16.34
C LYS A 123 -1.70 -9.16 15.14
N VAL A 124 -1.16 -8.26 14.32
CA VAL A 124 -0.35 -8.63 13.16
C VAL A 124 1.05 -9.04 13.62
N ALA A 125 1.53 -10.19 13.16
CA ALA A 125 2.88 -10.65 13.47
C ALA A 125 3.95 -9.72 12.86
N GLY A 126 5.00 -9.42 13.62
CA GLY A 126 6.11 -8.58 13.14
C GLY A 126 7.11 -9.29 12.23
N ARG A 127 6.93 -10.61 12.00
CA ARG A 127 7.76 -11.44 11.14
C ARG A 127 6.89 -12.45 10.42
N GLN A 128 7.29 -12.80 9.21
CA GLN A 128 6.72 -13.92 8.47
C GLN A 128 7.21 -15.24 9.09
N SER A 129 6.40 -16.30 8.97
CA SER A 129 6.71 -17.67 9.41
C SER A 129 7.80 -18.31 8.58
#